data_AF-A0A7V4YTX6-F1
#
_entry.id   AF-A0A7V4YTX6-F1
#
_cell.length_a   1.000
_cell.length_b   1.000
_cell.length_c   1.000
_cell.angle_alpha   90.00
_cell.angle_beta   90.00
_cell.angle_gamma   90.00
#
_symmetry.space_group_name_H-M   'P 1'
#
loop_
_entity.id
_entity.type
_entity.pdbx_description
1 polymer ?
#
loop_
_entity_poly.entity_id
_entity_poly.type
_entity_poly.pdbx_seq_one_letter_code
_entity_poly.pdbx_strand_id
1 'polypeptide(L)'
;MGWVLLDDRGGRHRVGLYHGDESGHLMIHCNLRVVQVDFSVKESKTYSFFIEDELCEVHLVKGPDGKFGYDFIVNKTVDTPRNRIRRVDERRIRRQMAWMIAGFVAVVTAVVIGFRWFDRWHERQMLTQNSLFSSLSEENVRRLSLEGKKDTAQLFIVREALQRKVLYGFVTTENAQISGSFQVADTGQILLPNGFPLSDRDAFLVTYLPSDPKVHRLDFYQPTRSTIATYVRMASDMERRNHPDISEKRSICCALSAAELKGWQSLADFIFQTTSPEENDRHNRDSYLRLVRDVDYSRTVKEVCWEQ
;
A
#
# COMPACT_ATOMS: atom_id res chain seq x y z
N MET A 1 53.58 33.72 0.59
CA MET A 1 52.37 32.88 0.44
C MET A 1 51.13 33.68 0.79
N GLY A 2 49.93 33.18 0.50
CA GLY A 2 48.72 33.85 0.96
C GLY A 2 47.48 32.97 0.96
N TRP A 3 46.53 33.35 1.80
CA TRP A 3 45.22 32.73 1.99
C TRP A 3 44.13 33.77 1.78
N VAL A 4 42.91 33.27 1.59
CA VAL A 4 41.70 34.09 1.49
C VAL A 4 40.74 33.61 2.56
N LEU A 5 40.41 34.49 3.50
CA LEU A 5 39.33 34.27 4.46
C LEU A 5 38.06 34.96 3.94
N LEU A 6 36.93 34.25 3.98
CA LEU A 6 35.61 34.81 3.74
C LEU A 6 34.91 34.96 5.09
N ASP A 7 34.47 36.17 5.40
CA ASP A 7 33.68 36.42 6.60
C ASP A 7 32.19 36.10 6.36
N ASP A 8 31.41 36.07 7.45
CA ASP A 8 29.99 35.72 7.42
C ASP A 8 29.11 36.80 6.76
N ARG A 9 29.67 37.98 6.44
CA ARG A 9 29.02 39.06 5.67
C ARG A 9 29.42 39.02 4.19
N GLY A 10 30.21 38.03 3.78
CA GLY A 10 30.73 37.90 2.41
C GLY A 10 31.95 38.79 2.12
N GLY A 11 32.53 39.43 3.14
CA GLY A 11 33.78 40.17 3.03
C GLY A 11 34.96 39.23 2.79
N ARG A 12 35.84 39.63 1.87
CA ARG A 12 36.99 38.83 1.44
C ARG A 12 38.27 39.45 1.99
N HIS A 13 38.97 38.70 2.84
CA HIS A 13 40.19 39.12 3.50
C HIS A 13 41.39 38.34 2.96
N ARG A 14 42.31 39.03 2.28
CA ARG A 14 43.52 38.44 1.71
C ARG A 14 44.65 38.51 2.74
N VAL A 15 44.95 37.37 3.34
CA VAL A 15 46.05 37.21 4.28
C VAL A 15 47.30 36.84 3.49
N GLY A 16 48.38 37.58 3.67
CA GLY A 16 49.67 37.25 3.08
C GLY A 16 50.74 37.12 4.15
N LEU A 17 51.67 36.21 3.91
CA LEU A 17 52.85 36.01 4.74
C LEU A 17 54.09 36.10 3.87
N TYR A 18 55.02 36.92 4.34
CA TYR A 18 56.39 36.99 3.90
C TYR A 18 57.29 36.42 5.00
N HIS A 19 58.22 35.57 4.62
CA HIS A 19 59.24 35.01 5.49
C HIS A 19 60.54 34.91 4.69
N GLY A 20 61.59 35.60 5.13
CA GLY A 20 62.90 35.51 4.52
C GLY A 20 63.68 34.33 5.09
N ASP A 21 64.00 33.34 4.26
CA ASP A 21 64.65 32.10 4.71
C ASP A 21 66.04 32.34 5.33
N GLU A 22 66.81 33.29 4.81
CA GLU A 22 68.16 33.63 5.33
C GLU A 22 68.10 34.67 6.46
N SER A 23 67.25 35.69 6.34
CA SER A 23 67.14 36.79 7.30
C SER A 23 66.26 36.46 8.51
N GLY A 24 65.40 35.44 8.40
CA GLY A 24 64.35 35.13 9.38
C GLY A 24 63.34 36.26 9.56
N HIS A 25 63.25 37.21 8.63
CA HIS A 25 62.32 38.34 8.74
C HIS A 25 60.93 37.89 8.32
N LEU A 26 59.95 38.10 9.19
CA LEU A 26 58.57 37.70 9.01
C LEU A 26 57.64 38.91 8.98
N MET A 27 56.72 38.92 8.03
CA MET A 27 55.65 39.89 7.96
C MET A 27 54.34 39.20 7.58
N ILE A 28 53.31 39.39 8.40
CA ILE A 28 51.94 38.99 8.10
C ILE A 28 51.14 40.25 7.78
N HIS A 29 50.40 40.23 6.69
CA HIS A 29 49.52 41.32 6.29
C HIS A 29 48.12 40.80 5.95
N CYS A 30 47.09 41.63 6.19
CA CYS A 30 45.72 41.39 5.78
C CYS A 30 45.26 42.57 4.91
N ASN A 31 44.81 42.31 3.68
CA ASN A 31 44.38 43.36 2.74
C ASN A 31 45.40 44.51 2.59
N LEU A 32 46.68 44.14 2.43
CA LEU A 32 47.83 45.04 2.33
C LEU A 32 48.17 45.85 3.60
N ARG A 33 47.45 45.65 4.71
CA ARG A 33 47.79 46.22 6.02
C ARG A 33 48.63 45.24 6.81
N VAL A 34 49.78 45.68 7.29
CA VAL A 34 50.65 44.85 8.15
C VAL A 34 49.95 44.62 9.48
N VAL A 35 49.84 43.34 9.87
CA VAL A 35 49.18 42.91 11.11
C VAL A 35 50.21 42.45 12.13
N GLN A 36 51.28 41.79 11.68
CA GLN A 36 52.36 41.30 12.54
C GLN A 36 53.69 41.41 11.81
N VAL A 37 54.74 41.81 12.53
CA VAL A 37 56.14 41.75 12.08
C VAL A 37 56.95 41.05 13.17
N ASP A 38 57.89 40.22 12.76
CA ASP A 38 58.87 39.63 13.67
C ASP A 38 60.21 39.44 12.94
N PHE A 39 61.31 39.48 13.67
CA PHE A 39 62.66 39.38 13.12
C PHE A 39 63.38 38.17 13.68
N SER A 40 64.26 37.59 12.88
CA SER A 40 65.09 36.43 13.26
C SER A 40 64.29 35.18 13.67
N VAL A 41 63.16 34.94 13.02
CA VAL A 41 62.32 33.75 13.20
C VAL A 41 62.99 32.55 12.54
N LYS A 42 63.71 31.75 13.32
CA LYS A 42 64.46 30.56 12.84
C LYS A 42 63.89 29.23 13.30
N GLU A 43 62.80 29.26 14.08
CA GLU A 43 62.15 28.10 14.67
C GLU A 43 60.62 28.16 14.47
N SER A 44 59.95 27.02 14.68
CA SER A 44 58.48 26.93 14.62
C SER A 44 57.82 27.92 15.58
N LYS A 45 56.81 28.65 15.10
CA LYS A 45 56.11 29.67 15.89
C LYS A 45 54.68 29.87 15.39
N THR A 46 53.76 30.15 16.31
CA THR A 46 52.37 30.49 16.00
C THR A 46 52.14 31.98 16.26
N TYR A 47 51.49 32.65 15.31
CA TYR A 47 51.04 34.02 15.46
C TYR A 47 49.53 34.06 15.45
N SER A 48 48.93 34.70 16.45
CA SER A 48 47.49 34.85 16.58
C SER A 48 47.10 36.31 16.41
N PHE A 49 46.10 36.59 15.59
CA PHE A 49 45.57 37.93 15.35
C PHE A 49 44.09 37.87 14.98
N PHE A 50 43.38 38.99 15.13
CA PHE A 50 41.98 39.07 14.78
C PHE A 50 41.80 39.61 13.35
N ILE A 51 40.90 38.98 12.59
CA ILE A 51 40.29 39.57 11.40
C ILE A 51 38.82 39.73 11.74
N GLU A 52 38.36 40.98 11.85
CA GLU A 52 37.05 41.30 12.42
C GLU A 52 36.89 40.64 13.81
N ASP A 53 35.91 39.75 13.98
CA ASP A 53 35.63 39.04 15.24
C ASP A 53 36.21 37.60 15.28
N GLU A 54 36.92 37.17 14.24
CA GLU A 54 37.50 35.82 14.13
C GLU A 54 38.97 35.82 14.58
N LEU A 55 39.29 34.94 15.53
CA LEU A 55 40.67 34.69 15.95
C LEU A 55 41.34 33.79 14.90
N CYS A 56 42.33 34.34 14.21
CA CYS A 56 43.08 33.65 13.18
C CYS A 56 44.48 33.33 13.69
N GLU A 57 44.99 32.17 13.29
CA GLU A 57 46.32 31.70 13.65
C GLU A 57 47.11 31.37 12.38
N VAL A 58 48.35 31.84 12.34
CA VAL A 58 49.34 31.44 11.32
C VAL A 58 50.40 30.61 12.02
N HIS A 59 50.50 29.35 11.61
CA HIS A 59 51.48 28.40 12.15
C HIS A 59 52.68 28.34 11.20
N LEU A 60 53.86 28.56 11.75
CA LEU A 60 55.14 28.26 11.10
C LEU A 60 55.66 26.95 11.69
N VAL A 61 55.86 25.96 10.83
CA VAL A 61 56.36 24.65 11.22
C VAL A 61 57.65 24.37 10.49
N LYS A 62 58.76 24.30 11.22
CA LYS A 62 60.06 23.92 10.68
C LYS A 62 60.14 22.41 10.51
N GLY A 63 60.36 21.96 9.28
CA GLY A 63 60.52 20.57 8.92
C GLY A 63 61.92 20.01 9.26
N PRO A 64 62.09 18.68 9.23
CA PRO A 64 63.38 18.03 9.47
C PRO A 64 64.47 18.39 8.44
N ASP A 65 64.06 18.84 7.26
CA ASP A 65 64.92 19.31 6.16
C ASP A 65 65.32 20.79 6.31
N GLY A 66 64.93 21.45 7.40
CA GLY A 66 65.20 22.85 7.66
C GLY A 66 64.28 23.84 6.93
N LYS A 67 63.32 23.35 6.13
CA LYS A 67 62.34 24.21 5.43
C LYS A 67 61.15 24.54 6.32
N PHE A 68 60.45 25.63 6.01
CA PHE A 68 59.25 26.04 6.74
C PHE A 68 57.98 25.68 5.97
N GLY A 69 57.05 25.03 6.66
CA GLY A 69 55.64 24.93 6.29
C GLY A 69 54.83 26.05 6.94
N TYR A 70 53.78 26.50 6.26
CA TYR A 70 52.89 27.56 6.73
C TYR A 70 51.45 27.09 6.67
N ASP A 71 50.72 27.29 7.75
CA ASP A 71 49.28 27.01 7.81
C ASP A 71 48.51 28.20 8.37
N PHE A 72 47.27 28.37 7.93
CA PHE A 72 46.37 29.42 8.37
C PHE A 72 45.06 28.78 8.84
N ILE A 73 44.78 28.92 10.13
CA ILE A 73 43.63 28.31 10.79
C ILE A 73 42.78 29.39 11.44
N VAL A 74 41.46 29.33 11.24
CA VAL A 74 40.51 30.11 12.05
C VAL A 74 40.21 29.32 13.32
N ASN A 75 40.59 29.85 14.48
CA ASN A 75 40.42 29.16 15.74
C ASN A 75 38.96 29.25 16.22
N LYS A 76 38.21 28.18 15.97
CA LYS A 76 36.80 28.04 16.38
C LYS A 76 36.62 27.50 17.81
N THR A 77 37.71 27.14 18.48
CA THR A 77 37.68 26.47 19.79
C THR A 77 37.81 27.46 20.94
N VAL A 78 38.61 28.51 20.76
CA VAL A 78 38.80 29.58 21.74
C VAL A 78 37.51 30.37 21.93
N ASP A 79 37.28 30.82 23.15
CA ASP A 79 36.07 31.52 23.54
C ASP A 79 36.07 32.99 23.08
N THR A 80 35.85 33.20 21.79
CA THR A 80 35.62 34.52 21.20
C THR A 80 34.11 34.84 21.17
N PRO A 81 33.70 36.12 21.14
CA PRO A 81 32.30 36.51 21.00
C PRO A 81 31.61 35.83 19.80
N ARG A 82 32.32 35.69 18.67
CA ARG A 82 31.82 35.00 17.47
C ARG A 82 31.59 33.50 17.71
N ASN A 83 32.54 32.82 18.34
CA ASN A 83 32.43 31.39 18.64
C ASN A 83 31.30 31.09 19.64
N ARG A 84 30.98 32.00 20.58
CA ARG A 84 29.81 31.87 21.46
C ARG A 84 28.50 31.87 20.69
N ILE A 85 28.33 32.80 19.75
CA ILE A 85 27.12 32.90 18.91
C ILE A 85 26.97 31.63 18.07
N ARG A 86 28.06 31.20 17.40
CA ARG A 86 28.08 29.97 16.58
C ARG A 86 27.63 28.73 17.36
N ARG A 87 28.09 28.55 18.61
CA ARG A 87 27.69 27.42 19.46
C ARG A 87 26.20 27.44 19.81
N VAL A 88 25.61 28.61 20.02
CA VAL A 88 24.17 28.74 20.32
C VAL A 88 23.34 28.38 19.09
N ASP A 89 23.72 28.91 17.93
CA ASP A 89 23.04 28.64 16.67
C ASP A 89 23.13 27.16 16.28
N GLU A 90 24.32 26.55 16.37
CA GLU A 90 24.50 25.12 16.12
C GLU A 90 23.63 24.25 17.05
N ARG A 91 23.52 24.60 18.33
CA ARG A 91 22.64 23.89 19.27
C ARG A 91 21.17 24.04 18.89
N ARG A 92 20.75 25.22 18.46
CA ARG A 92 19.37 25.48 18.02
C ARG A 92 19.06 24.69 16.75
N ILE A 93 19.93 24.75 15.75
CA ILE A 93 19.80 24.01 14.49
C ILE A 93 19.77 22.51 14.76
N ARG A 94 20.66 21.98 15.61
CA ARG A 94 20.70 20.56 15.96
C ARG A 94 19.42 20.10 16.64
N ARG A 95 18.86 20.90 17.56
CA ARG A 95 17.56 20.62 18.19
C ARG A 95 16.43 20.65 17.17
N GLN A 96 16.39 21.64 16.29
CA GLN A 96 15.37 21.73 15.23
C GLN A 96 15.44 20.54 14.27
N MET A 97 16.65 20.14 13.86
CA MET A 97 16.87 18.98 13.01
C MET A 97 16.43 17.68 13.70
N ALA A 98 16.74 17.51 14.99
CA ALA A 98 16.28 16.35 15.76
C ALA A 98 14.75 16.27 15.84
N TRP A 99 14.07 17.41 16.06
CA TRP A 99 12.60 17.47 16.06
C TRP A 99 12.01 17.13 14.68
N MET A 100 12.61 17.61 13.60
CA MET A 100 12.16 17.28 12.24
C MET A 100 12.30 15.79 11.94
N ILE A 101 13.45 15.19 12.29
CA ILE A 101 13.69 13.75 12.11
C ILE A 101 12.69 12.93 12.92
N ALA A 102 12.47 13.29 14.19
CA ALA A 102 11.50 12.60 15.04
C ALA A 102 10.07 12.70 14.48
N GLY A 103 9.67 13.88 14.01
CA GLY A 103 8.37 14.08 13.36
C GLY A 103 8.19 13.23 12.11
N PHE A 104 9.20 13.17 11.25
CA PHE A 104 9.17 12.35 10.03
C PHE A 104 9.00 10.86 10.34
N VAL A 105 9.78 10.34 11.30
CA VAL A 105 9.69 8.93 11.74
C VAL A 105 8.30 8.60 12.28
N ALA A 106 7.70 9.52 13.06
CA ALA A 106 6.35 9.33 13.59
C ALA A 106 5.30 9.22 12.48
N VAL A 107 5.36 10.09 11.46
CA VAL A 107 4.43 10.06 10.31
C VAL A 107 4.57 8.76 9.52
N VAL A 108 5.80 8.34 9.20
CA VAL A 108 6.03 7.08 8.48
C VAL A 108 5.49 5.88 9.26
N THR A 109 5.72 5.85 10.58
CA THR A 109 5.21 4.79 11.45
C THR A 109 3.69 4.75 11.47
N ALA A 110 3.03 5.91 11.57
CA ALA A 110 1.58 6.02 11.54
C ALA A 110 1.00 5.52 10.21
N VAL A 111 1.64 5.85 9.08
CA VAL A 111 1.25 5.38 7.74
C VAL A 111 1.35 3.86 7.64
N VAL A 112 2.46 3.26 8.08
CA VAL A 112 2.63 1.80 8.05
C VAL A 112 1.60 1.09 8.93
N ILE A 113 1.34 1.59 10.14
CA ILE A 113 0.32 1.03 11.03
C ILE A 113 -1.06 1.17 10.39
N GLY A 114 -1.37 2.32 9.79
CA GLY A 114 -2.62 2.58 9.08
C GLY A 114 -2.85 1.60 7.94
N PHE A 115 -1.85 1.38 7.07
CA PHE A 115 -1.93 0.41 5.98
C PHE A 115 -2.17 -1.02 6.48
N ARG A 116 -1.43 -1.47 7.51
CA ARG A 116 -1.62 -2.82 8.06
C ARG A 116 -2.98 -3.02 8.71
N TRP A 117 -3.52 -1.97 9.34
CA TRP A 117 -4.87 -2.02 9.90
C TRP A 117 -5.93 -2.07 8.80
N PHE A 118 -5.75 -1.27 7.74
CA PHE A 118 -6.64 -1.24 6.58
C PHE A 118 -6.67 -2.57 5.83
N ASP A 119 -5.52 -3.19 5.56
CA ASP A 119 -5.44 -4.49 4.88
C ASP A 119 -6.19 -5.58 5.66
N ARG A 120 -5.95 -5.68 6.98
CA ARG A 120 -6.64 -6.64 7.85
C ARG A 120 -8.15 -6.39 7.89
N TRP A 121 -8.56 -5.13 7.89
CA TRP A 121 -9.97 -4.77 7.85
C TRP A 121 -10.60 -5.20 6.52
N HIS A 122 -9.91 -4.92 5.41
CA HIS A 122 -10.39 -5.26 4.07
C HIS A 122 -10.48 -6.78 3.86
N GLU A 123 -9.48 -7.56 4.27
CA GLU A 123 -9.53 -9.02 4.21
C GLU A 123 -10.71 -9.60 4.99
N ARG A 124 -10.97 -9.10 6.21
CA ARG A 124 -12.12 -9.55 7.02
C ARG A 124 -13.46 -9.21 6.36
N GLN A 125 -13.58 -8.04 5.74
CA GLN A 125 -14.78 -7.67 4.99
C GLN A 125 -14.98 -8.58 3.78
N MET A 126 -13.94 -8.84 2.99
CA MET A 126 -14.04 -9.70 1.81
C MET A 126 -14.39 -11.16 2.17
N LEU A 127 -13.81 -11.69 3.26
CA LEU A 127 -14.10 -13.04 3.72
C LEU A 127 -15.55 -13.18 4.20
N THR A 128 -16.07 -12.21 4.95
CA THR A 128 -17.45 -12.24 5.46
C THR A 128 -18.50 -11.97 4.40
N GLN A 129 -18.18 -11.17 3.37
CA GLN A 129 -19.09 -10.92 2.26
C GLN A 129 -19.18 -12.08 1.26
N ASN A 130 -18.12 -12.88 1.12
CA ASN A 130 -18.05 -13.88 0.05
C ASN A 130 -18.27 -15.32 0.53
N SER A 131 -18.26 -15.54 1.83
CA SER A 131 -18.34 -16.88 2.39
C SER A 131 -19.06 -16.96 3.72
N LEU A 132 -19.67 -18.10 3.98
CA LEU A 132 -20.28 -18.43 5.26
C LEU A 132 -19.29 -19.24 6.09
N PHE A 133 -18.90 -18.71 7.24
CA PHE A 133 -18.05 -19.39 8.22
C PHE A 133 -18.88 -20.02 9.32
N SER A 134 -18.54 -21.25 9.70
CA SER A 134 -19.15 -21.88 10.87
C SER A 134 -18.67 -21.25 12.18
N SER A 135 -17.41 -20.80 12.22
CA SER A 135 -16.83 -20.05 13.35
C SER A 135 -15.75 -19.08 12.85
N LEU A 136 -16.03 -17.77 12.94
CA LEU A 136 -15.11 -16.74 12.46
C LEU A 136 -14.07 -16.43 13.54
N SER A 137 -12.86 -16.99 13.39
CA SER A 137 -11.69 -16.61 14.18
C SER A 137 -10.46 -16.50 13.28
N GLU A 138 -9.52 -15.61 13.62
CA GLU A 138 -8.30 -15.41 12.84
C GLU A 138 -7.45 -16.69 12.76
N GLU A 139 -7.45 -17.48 13.83
CA GLU A 139 -6.80 -18.77 13.87
C GLU A 139 -7.46 -19.78 12.93
N ASN A 140 -8.79 -19.87 12.94
CA ASN A 140 -9.50 -20.80 12.05
C ASN A 140 -9.33 -20.43 10.58
N VAL A 141 -9.32 -19.13 10.24
CA VAL A 141 -9.04 -18.65 8.89
C VAL A 141 -7.63 -19.08 8.45
N ARG A 142 -6.63 -18.86 9.31
CA ARG A 142 -5.25 -19.27 9.03
C ARG A 142 -5.13 -20.77 8.86
N ARG A 143 -5.71 -21.56 9.77
CA ARG A 143 -5.69 -23.02 9.69
C ARG A 143 -6.37 -23.54 8.43
N LEU A 144 -7.52 -22.99 8.05
CA LEU A 144 -8.21 -23.36 6.81
C LEU A 144 -7.37 -23.08 5.57
N SER A 145 -6.53 -22.03 5.59
CA SER A 145 -5.63 -21.72 4.48
C SER A 145 -4.43 -22.68 4.35
N LEU A 146 -3.96 -23.23 5.47
CA LEU A 146 -2.76 -24.09 5.52
C LEU A 146 -3.10 -25.60 5.46
N GLU A 147 -4.15 -26.00 6.17
CA GLU A 147 -4.52 -27.41 6.42
C GLU A 147 -5.85 -27.80 5.76
N GLY A 148 -6.59 -26.83 5.19
CA GLY A 148 -7.95 -27.03 4.72
C GLY A 148 -8.05 -28.02 3.58
N LYS A 149 -8.97 -28.98 3.70
CA LYS A 149 -9.41 -29.83 2.59
C LYS A 149 -10.63 -29.22 1.91
N LYS A 150 -10.71 -29.42 0.60
CA LYS A 150 -11.76 -28.89 -0.26
C LYS A 150 -12.75 -29.98 -0.62
N ASP A 151 -14.03 -29.66 -0.56
CA ASP A 151 -15.13 -30.50 -1.06
C ASP A 151 -16.30 -29.61 -1.52
N THR A 152 -17.47 -30.18 -1.76
CA THR A 152 -18.67 -29.49 -2.20
C THR A 152 -19.77 -29.59 -1.15
N ALA A 153 -20.34 -28.46 -0.75
CA ALA A 153 -21.57 -28.45 0.04
C ALA A 153 -22.78 -28.15 -0.83
N GLN A 154 -23.87 -28.87 -0.57
CA GLN A 154 -25.16 -28.66 -1.22
C GLN A 154 -26.07 -27.86 -0.30
N LEU A 155 -26.84 -26.93 -0.87
CA LEU A 155 -27.79 -26.08 -0.18
C LEU A 155 -29.22 -26.55 -0.45
N PHE A 156 -30.05 -26.49 0.58
CA PHE A 156 -31.45 -26.88 0.55
C PHE A 156 -32.30 -25.80 1.19
N ILE A 157 -33.39 -25.43 0.53
CA ILE A 157 -34.34 -24.46 1.06
C ILE A 157 -35.41 -25.23 1.84
N VAL A 158 -35.51 -25.00 3.14
CA VAL A 158 -36.49 -25.63 4.02
C VAL A 158 -37.43 -24.57 4.59
N ARG A 159 -38.74 -24.86 4.60
CA ARG A 159 -39.74 -23.99 5.21
C ARG A 159 -40.22 -24.61 6.52
N GLU A 160 -39.95 -23.93 7.63
CA GLU A 160 -40.31 -24.39 8.97
C GLU A 160 -41.04 -23.25 9.70
N ALA A 161 -42.25 -23.52 10.20
CA ALA A 161 -43.03 -22.56 11.00
C ALA A 161 -43.11 -21.12 10.40
N LEU A 162 -43.44 -21.01 9.10
CA LEU A 162 -43.51 -19.74 8.36
C LEU A 162 -42.18 -19.00 8.17
N GLN A 163 -41.03 -19.60 8.53
CA GLN A 163 -39.71 -19.06 8.23
C GLN A 163 -38.99 -19.93 7.21
N ARG A 164 -38.29 -19.28 6.27
CA ARG A 164 -37.41 -19.96 5.31
C ARG A 164 -36.01 -20.04 5.89
N LYS A 165 -35.51 -21.27 6.02
CA LYS A 165 -34.14 -21.58 6.41
C LYS A 165 -33.41 -22.19 5.24
N VAL A 166 -32.13 -21.85 5.11
CA VAL A 166 -31.24 -22.55 4.19
C VAL A 166 -30.40 -23.51 5.00
N LEU A 167 -30.56 -24.79 4.71
CA LEU A 167 -29.68 -25.84 5.21
C LEU A 167 -28.55 -26.03 4.21
N TYR A 168 -27.35 -26.31 4.69
CA TYR A 168 -26.27 -26.79 3.84
C TYR A 168 -25.65 -28.03 4.45
N GLY A 169 -25.11 -28.90 3.61
CA GLY A 169 -24.43 -30.10 4.06
C GLY A 169 -23.37 -30.60 3.09
N PHE A 170 -22.35 -31.25 3.63
CA PHE A 170 -21.28 -31.90 2.88
C PHE A 170 -20.82 -33.16 3.61
N VAL A 171 -20.12 -34.04 2.88
CA VAL A 171 -19.55 -35.27 3.42
C VAL A 171 -18.03 -35.13 3.38
N THR A 172 -17.34 -35.44 4.48
CA THR A 172 -15.87 -35.38 4.51
C THR A 172 -15.26 -36.60 3.82
N THR A 173 -13.95 -36.54 3.54
CA THR A 173 -13.18 -37.72 3.06
C THR A 173 -13.25 -38.95 3.99
N GLU A 174 -13.63 -38.76 5.25
CA GLU A 174 -13.79 -39.84 6.24
C GLU A 174 -15.27 -40.27 6.38
N ASN A 175 -16.12 -39.88 5.43
CA ASN A 175 -17.57 -40.12 5.42
C ASN A 175 -18.33 -39.48 6.59
N ALA A 176 -17.77 -38.46 7.26
CA ALA A 176 -18.49 -37.71 8.27
C ALA A 176 -19.45 -36.71 7.59
N GLN A 177 -20.73 -36.74 7.98
CA GLN A 177 -21.71 -35.78 7.49
C GLN A 177 -21.69 -34.52 8.34
N ILE A 178 -21.43 -33.38 7.70
CA ILE A 178 -21.45 -32.07 8.34
C ILE A 178 -22.61 -31.28 7.74
N SER A 179 -23.39 -30.65 8.61
CA SER A 179 -24.48 -29.77 8.20
C SER A 179 -24.52 -28.51 9.05
N GLY A 180 -25.12 -27.47 8.49
CA GLY A 180 -25.38 -26.22 9.17
C GLY A 180 -26.59 -25.52 8.55
N SER A 181 -26.96 -24.38 9.13
CA SER A 181 -28.08 -23.60 8.64
C SER A 181 -27.87 -22.11 8.84
N PHE A 182 -28.55 -21.32 8.02
CA PHE A 182 -28.67 -19.88 8.23
C PHE A 182 -30.09 -19.41 7.91
N GLN A 183 -30.49 -18.34 8.60
CA GLN A 183 -31.81 -17.74 8.47
C GLN A 183 -31.84 -16.81 7.28
N VAL A 184 -32.97 -16.76 6.57
CA VAL A 184 -33.18 -15.83 5.46
C VAL A 184 -34.53 -15.12 5.65
N ALA A 185 -34.58 -13.84 5.28
CA ALA A 185 -35.82 -13.06 5.31
C ALA A 185 -36.88 -13.66 4.37
N ASP A 186 -38.15 -13.61 4.76
CA ASP A 186 -39.28 -14.13 3.96
C ASP A 186 -39.81 -13.08 2.97
N THR A 187 -38.92 -12.31 2.34
CA THR A 187 -39.24 -11.18 1.46
C THR A 187 -39.31 -11.53 -0.03
N GLY A 188 -39.22 -12.81 -0.39
CA GLY A 188 -39.30 -13.27 -1.78
C GLY A 188 -38.16 -14.19 -2.19
N GLN A 189 -37.39 -13.83 -3.21
CA GLN A 189 -36.26 -14.63 -3.70
C GLN A 189 -35.08 -14.55 -2.71
N ILE A 190 -34.49 -15.70 -2.37
CA ILE A 190 -33.32 -15.74 -1.47
C ILE A 190 -32.10 -15.33 -2.27
N LEU A 191 -31.48 -14.21 -1.92
CA LEU A 191 -30.22 -13.78 -2.52
C LEU A 191 -29.04 -14.29 -1.69
N LEU A 192 -28.09 -14.90 -2.37
CA LEU A 192 -26.81 -15.28 -1.81
C LEU A 192 -25.89 -14.06 -1.66
N PRO A 193 -24.85 -14.12 -0.81
CA PRO A 193 -23.90 -13.02 -0.65
C PRO A 193 -23.15 -12.64 -1.93
N ASN A 194 -23.13 -13.50 -2.96
CA ASN A 194 -22.58 -13.21 -4.28
C ASN A 194 -23.60 -12.50 -5.21
N GLY A 195 -24.81 -12.21 -4.73
CA GLY A 195 -25.87 -11.54 -5.47
C GLY A 195 -26.71 -12.44 -6.38
N PHE A 196 -26.44 -13.76 -6.43
CA PHE A 196 -27.25 -14.72 -7.18
C PHE A 196 -28.48 -15.17 -6.41
N PRO A 197 -29.56 -15.54 -7.10
CA PRO A 197 -30.68 -16.20 -6.44
C PRO A 197 -30.31 -17.63 -6.07
N LEU A 198 -30.56 -18.02 -4.83
CA LEU A 198 -30.42 -19.41 -4.41
C LEU A 198 -31.51 -20.27 -5.05
N SER A 199 -31.09 -21.32 -5.74
CA SER A 199 -31.93 -22.40 -6.24
C SER A 199 -31.80 -23.65 -5.38
N ASP A 200 -32.80 -24.53 -5.44
CA ASP A 200 -32.75 -25.80 -4.71
C ASP A 200 -31.60 -26.67 -5.22
N ARG A 201 -30.81 -27.22 -4.28
CA ARG A 201 -29.63 -28.06 -4.55
C ARG A 201 -28.46 -27.35 -5.22
N ASP A 202 -28.40 -26.02 -5.14
CA ASP A 202 -27.18 -25.32 -5.50
C ASP A 202 -26.02 -25.81 -4.64
N ALA A 203 -24.87 -25.96 -5.30
CA ALA A 203 -23.69 -26.53 -4.69
C ALA A 203 -22.47 -25.62 -4.88
N PHE A 204 -21.69 -25.46 -3.81
CA PHE A 204 -20.55 -24.56 -3.74
C PHE A 204 -19.37 -25.23 -3.04
N LEU A 205 -18.17 -24.72 -3.31
CA LEU A 205 -16.96 -25.18 -2.65
C LEU A 205 -17.05 -24.94 -1.14
N VAL A 206 -16.72 -25.97 -0.36
CA VAL A 206 -16.47 -25.87 1.07
C VAL A 206 -15.02 -26.20 1.35
N THR A 207 -14.39 -25.41 2.21
CA THR A 207 -13.07 -25.73 2.78
C THR A 207 -13.25 -26.05 4.26
N TYR A 208 -12.80 -27.20 4.72
CA TYR A 208 -12.95 -27.64 6.11
C TYR A 208 -11.63 -28.13 6.70
N LEU A 209 -11.48 -28.06 8.03
CA LEU A 209 -10.32 -28.62 8.72
C LEU A 209 -10.46 -30.14 8.86
N PRO A 210 -9.49 -30.94 8.42
CA PRO A 210 -9.56 -32.39 8.57
C PRO A 210 -9.62 -32.84 10.03
N SER A 211 -8.90 -32.14 10.92
CA SER A 211 -8.88 -32.44 12.36
C SER A 211 -10.19 -32.07 13.08
N ASP A 212 -10.94 -31.10 12.55
CA ASP A 212 -12.22 -30.65 13.11
C ASP A 212 -13.11 -30.09 11.99
N PRO A 213 -13.88 -30.95 11.28
CA PRO A 213 -14.69 -30.54 10.14
C PRO A 213 -15.83 -29.56 10.48
N LYS A 214 -16.14 -29.36 11.78
CA LYS A 214 -17.06 -28.31 12.21
C LYS A 214 -16.49 -26.92 11.93
N VAL A 215 -15.18 -26.77 11.83
CA VAL A 215 -14.53 -25.55 11.35
C VAL A 215 -14.44 -25.63 9.83
N HIS A 216 -15.29 -24.86 9.16
CA HIS A 216 -15.35 -24.82 7.70
C HIS A 216 -15.83 -23.46 7.17
N ARG A 217 -15.59 -23.26 5.88
CA ARG A 217 -15.95 -22.07 5.11
C ARG A 217 -16.61 -22.49 3.80
N LEU A 218 -17.83 -22.04 3.59
CA LEU A 218 -18.57 -22.20 2.33
C LEU A 218 -18.32 -21.00 1.42
N ASP A 219 -17.80 -21.21 0.21
CA ASP A 219 -17.40 -20.15 -0.73
C ASP A 219 -18.44 -19.99 -1.87
N PHE A 220 -19.24 -18.94 -1.81
CA PHE A 220 -20.28 -18.67 -2.80
C PHE A 220 -19.74 -18.24 -4.17
N TYR A 221 -18.45 -17.96 -4.28
CA TYR A 221 -17.80 -17.53 -5.52
C TYR A 221 -17.22 -18.71 -6.32
N GLN A 222 -17.28 -19.91 -5.74
CA GLN A 222 -16.82 -21.16 -6.37
C GLN A 222 -17.99 -22.16 -6.49
N PRO A 223 -19.01 -21.87 -7.31
CA PRO A 223 -20.10 -22.80 -7.58
C PRO A 223 -19.62 -24.03 -8.36
N THR A 224 -20.36 -25.13 -8.24
CA THR A 224 -20.16 -26.30 -9.11
C THR A 224 -20.62 -26.04 -10.54
N ARG A 225 -20.19 -26.90 -11.47
CA ARG A 225 -20.63 -26.84 -12.88
C ARG A 225 -22.14 -26.95 -13.03
N SER A 226 -22.81 -27.77 -12.22
CA SER A 226 -24.27 -27.90 -12.24
C SER A 226 -24.96 -26.62 -11.78
N THR A 227 -24.46 -25.97 -10.73
CA THR A 227 -24.96 -24.67 -10.26
C THR A 227 -24.80 -23.60 -11.36
N ILE A 228 -23.63 -23.53 -12.00
CA ILE A 228 -23.40 -22.59 -13.11
C ILE A 228 -24.37 -22.88 -14.26
N ALA A 229 -24.59 -24.15 -14.62
CA ALA A 229 -25.54 -24.51 -15.68
C ALA A 229 -26.98 -24.08 -15.36
N THR A 230 -27.39 -24.16 -14.08
CA THR A 230 -28.67 -23.61 -13.61
C THR A 230 -28.71 -22.10 -13.83
N TYR A 231 -27.66 -21.36 -13.44
CA TYR A 231 -27.60 -19.91 -13.63
C TYR A 231 -27.58 -19.48 -15.09
N VAL A 232 -26.89 -20.23 -15.98
CA VAL A 232 -26.95 -19.99 -17.42
C VAL A 232 -28.38 -20.14 -17.93
N ARG A 233 -29.10 -21.18 -17.51
CA ARG A 233 -30.51 -21.38 -17.89
C ARG A 233 -31.38 -20.21 -17.42
N MET A 234 -31.24 -19.81 -16.16
CA MET A 234 -31.99 -18.68 -15.59
C MET A 234 -31.72 -17.37 -16.34
N ALA A 235 -30.45 -17.07 -16.61
CA ALA A 235 -30.02 -15.90 -17.37
C ALA A 235 -30.62 -15.90 -18.78
N SER A 236 -30.52 -17.02 -19.49
CA SER A 236 -31.02 -17.18 -20.87
C SER A 236 -32.55 -17.08 -20.92
N ASP A 237 -33.25 -17.68 -19.95
CA ASP A 237 -34.70 -17.59 -19.84
C ASP A 237 -35.17 -16.16 -19.55
N MET A 238 -34.45 -15.44 -18.70
CA MET A 238 -34.75 -14.04 -18.41
C MET A 238 -34.54 -13.16 -19.64
N GLU A 239 -33.44 -13.38 -20.37
CA GLU A 239 -33.15 -12.66 -21.61
C GLU A 239 -34.24 -12.88 -22.66
N ARG A 240 -34.65 -14.13 -22.88
CA ARG A 240 -35.74 -14.45 -23.81
C ARG A 240 -37.07 -13.81 -23.41
N ARG A 241 -37.38 -13.75 -22.12
CA ARG A 241 -38.64 -13.15 -21.64
C ARG A 241 -38.70 -11.64 -21.86
N ASN A 242 -37.56 -10.95 -21.72
CA ASN A 242 -37.50 -9.50 -21.85
C ASN A 242 -37.27 -9.04 -23.30
N HIS A 243 -36.78 -9.92 -24.17
CA HIS A 243 -36.58 -9.69 -25.60
C HIS A 243 -37.30 -10.79 -26.40
N PRO A 244 -38.62 -10.69 -26.58
CA PRO A 244 -39.41 -11.75 -27.23
C PRO A 244 -39.14 -11.90 -28.73
N ASP A 245 -38.41 -10.94 -29.33
CA ASP A 245 -38.01 -10.91 -30.74
C ASP A 245 -36.77 -11.78 -31.03
N ILE A 246 -35.97 -12.13 -30.04
CA ILE A 246 -34.77 -12.97 -30.23
C ILE A 246 -35.08 -14.46 -30.01
N SER A 247 -34.38 -15.32 -30.75
CA SER A 247 -34.52 -16.77 -30.60
C SER A 247 -33.91 -17.29 -29.30
N GLU A 248 -34.39 -18.43 -28.81
CA GLU A 248 -33.84 -19.10 -27.61
C GLU A 248 -32.33 -19.35 -27.71
N LYS A 249 -31.86 -19.76 -28.90
CA LYS A 249 -30.42 -19.95 -29.16
C LYS A 249 -29.64 -18.65 -28.99
N ARG A 250 -30.18 -17.53 -29.46
CA ARG A 250 -29.56 -16.22 -29.32
C ARG A 250 -29.52 -15.78 -27.86
N SER A 251 -30.60 -15.95 -27.10
CA SER A 251 -30.62 -15.65 -25.66
C SER A 251 -29.57 -16.44 -24.88
N ILE A 252 -29.43 -17.74 -25.17
CA ILE A 252 -28.40 -18.61 -24.57
C ILE A 252 -27.00 -18.12 -24.95
N CYS A 253 -26.78 -17.80 -26.22
CA CYS A 253 -25.50 -17.28 -26.70
C CYS A 253 -25.11 -15.96 -26.03
N CYS A 254 -26.06 -15.02 -25.85
CA CYS A 254 -25.82 -13.76 -25.16
C CYS A 254 -25.34 -13.96 -23.72
N ALA A 255 -26.03 -14.82 -22.96
CA ALA A 255 -25.69 -15.12 -21.57
C ALA A 255 -24.33 -15.84 -21.45
N LEU A 256 -24.06 -16.83 -22.31
CA LEU A 256 -22.78 -17.54 -22.34
C LEU A 256 -21.62 -16.62 -22.74
N SER A 257 -21.81 -15.76 -23.73
CA SER A 257 -20.79 -14.79 -24.17
C SER A 257 -20.42 -13.84 -23.03
N ALA A 258 -21.38 -13.43 -22.21
CA ALA A 258 -21.12 -12.61 -21.03
C ALA A 258 -20.30 -13.38 -20.00
N ALA A 259 -20.70 -14.63 -19.71
CA ALA A 259 -20.00 -15.49 -18.77
C ALA A 259 -18.56 -15.78 -19.19
N GLU A 260 -18.31 -15.94 -20.49
CA GLU A 260 -16.97 -16.16 -21.04
C GLU A 260 -16.10 -14.90 -20.97
N LEU A 261 -16.65 -13.73 -21.31
CA LEU A 261 -15.88 -12.49 -21.38
C LEU A 261 -15.63 -11.84 -20.02
N LYS A 262 -16.64 -11.83 -19.14
CA LYS A 262 -16.61 -11.11 -17.85
C LYS A 262 -16.66 -12.07 -16.64
N GLY A 263 -16.69 -13.38 -16.87
CA GLY A 263 -16.83 -14.40 -15.84
C GLY A 263 -18.30 -14.73 -15.53
N TRP A 264 -18.53 -15.91 -14.95
CA TRP A 264 -19.87 -16.46 -14.69
C TRP A 264 -20.77 -15.55 -13.84
N GLN A 265 -20.21 -14.63 -13.07
CA GLN A 265 -20.96 -13.69 -12.24
C GLN A 265 -21.83 -12.74 -13.06
N SER A 266 -21.41 -12.44 -14.29
CA SER A 266 -22.20 -11.62 -15.23
C SER A 266 -23.56 -12.23 -15.56
N LEU A 267 -23.75 -13.54 -15.34
CA LEU A 267 -25.06 -14.19 -15.48
C LEU A 267 -26.10 -13.58 -14.53
N ALA A 268 -25.69 -13.07 -13.36
CA ALA A 268 -26.62 -12.39 -12.45
C ALA A 268 -27.17 -11.10 -13.06
N ASP A 269 -26.39 -10.38 -13.86
CA ASP A 269 -26.88 -9.18 -14.55
C ASP A 269 -28.02 -9.53 -15.53
N PHE A 270 -27.94 -10.67 -16.21
CA PHE A 270 -29.04 -11.18 -17.05
C PHE A 270 -30.26 -11.61 -16.22
N ILE A 271 -30.03 -12.31 -15.10
CA ILE A 271 -31.09 -12.80 -14.21
C ILE A 271 -31.89 -11.63 -13.61
N PHE A 272 -31.22 -10.53 -13.27
CA PHE A 272 -31.80 -9.36 -12.60
C PHE A 272 -31.93 -8.14 -13.52
N GLN A 273 -31.97 -8.33 -14.85
CA GLN A 273 -31.99 -7.24 -15.82
C GLN A 273 -33.20 -6.28 -15.71
N THR A 274 -34.27 -6.70 -15.04
CA THR A 274 -35.46 -5.87 -14.77
C THR A 274 -35.57 -5.40 -13.31
N THR A 275 -34.68 -5.86 -12.44
CA THR A 275 -34.71 -5.63 -10.99
C THR A 275 -34.16 -4.24 -10.65
N SER A 276 -34.69 -3.62 -9.59
CA SER A 276 -34.21 -2.31 -9.13
C SER A 276 -32.91 -2.44 -8.30
N PRO A 277 -32.09 -1.38 -8.22
CA PRO A 277 -30.93 -1.36 -7.32
C PRO A 277 -31.27 -1.51 -5.83
N GLU A 278 -32.52 -1.25 -5.43
CA GLU A 278 -32.98 -1.42 -4.04
C GLU A 278 -33.23 -2.88 -3.70
N GLU A 279 -33.65 -3.69 -4.69
CA GLU A 279 -33.89 -5.12 -4.53
C GLU A 279 -32.60 -5.95 -4.64
N ASN A 280 -31.68 -5.54 -5.52
CA ASN A 280 -30.36 -6.14 -5.65
C ASN A 280 -29.34 -5.05 -6.03
N ASP A 281 -28.55 -4.63 -5.05
CA ASP A 281 -27.59 -3.54 -5.16
C ASP A 281 -26.46 -3.84 -6.15
N ARG A 282 -26.06 -5.12 -6.25
CA ARG A 282 -24.97 -5.59 -7.10
C ARG A 282 -25.40 -5.86 -8.53
N HIS A 283 -26.51 -6.57 -8.70
CA HIS A 283 -27.00 -7.02 -10.00
C HIS A 283 -28.42 -6.56 -10.22
N ASN A 284 -28.60 -5.64 -11.17
CA ASN A 284 -29.86 -4.97 -11.42
C ASN A 284 -29.91 -4.49 -12.87
N ARG A 285 -30.99 -3.79 -13.22
CA ARG A 285 -31.15 -3.18 -14.53
C ARG A 285 -29.95 -2.34 -14.96
N ASP A 286 -29.33 -1.59 -14.06
CA ASP A 286 -28.22 -0.70 -14.40
C ASP A 286 -26.91 -1.47 -14.62
N SER A 287 -26.65 -2.55 -13.89
CA SER A 287 -25.49 -3.42 -14.17
C SER A 287 -25.67 -4.16 -15.51
N TYR A 288 -26.87 -4.66 -15.81
CA TYR A 288 -27.20 -5.23 -17.10
C TYR A 288 -27.00 -4.24 -18.26
N LEU A 289 -27.55 -3.03 -18.15
CA LEU A 289 -27.38 -2.00 -19.19
C LEU A 289 -25.91 -1.62 -19.41
N ARG A 290 -25.10 -1.59 -18.35
CA ARG A 290 -23.65 -1.37 -18.47
C ARG A 290 -22.98 -2.53 -19.21
N LEU A 291 -23.35 -3.77 -18.89
CA LEU A 291 -22.79 -4.97 -19.52
C LEU A 291 -23.12 -5.02 -21.03
N VAL A 292 -24.38 -4.81 -21.42
CA VAL A 292 -24.77 -4.89 -22.84
C VAL A 292 -24.26 -3.72 -23.69
N ARG A 293 -23.94 -2.59 -23.06
CA ARG A 293 -23.33 -1.42 -23.71
C ARG A 293 -21.80 -1.48 -23.75
N ASP A 294 -21.18 -2.44 -23.06
CA ASP A 294 -19.75 -2.67 -23.13
C ASP A 294 -19.34 -3.02 -24.57
N VAL A 295 -18.32 -2.32 -25.07
CA VAL A 295 -17.93 -2.40 -26.49
C VAL A 295 -17.45 -3.79 -26.85
N ASP A 296 -16.68 -4.42 -25.96
CA ASP A 296 -16.16 -5.77 -26.17
C ASP A 296 -17.29 -6.79 -26.19
N TYR A 297 -18.21 -6.72 -25.21
CA TYR A 297 -19.38 -7.59 -25.17
C TYR A 297 -20.26 -7.45 -26.41
N SER A 298 -20.63 -6.22 -26.78
CA SER A 298 -21.50 -5.96 -27.93
C SER A 298 -20.88 -6.46 -29.24
N ARG A 299 -19.56 -6.31 -29.41
CA ARG A 299 -18.84 -6.86 -30.56
C ARG A 299 -18.90 -8.39 -30.57
N THR A 300 -18.58 -9.05 -29.45
CA THR A 300 -18.60 -10.52 -29.36
C THR A 300 -19.98 -11.09 -29.68
N VAL A 301 -21.05 -10.51 -29.12
CA VAL A 301 -22.41 -10.97 -29.40
C VAL A 301 -22.77 -10.81 -30.88
N LYS A 302 -22.35 -9.71 -31.54
CA LYS A 302 -22.60 -9.51 -32.97
C LYS A 302 -21.85 -10.52 -33.85
N GLU A 303 -20.65 -10.94 -33.44
CA GLU A 303 -19.81 -11.86 -34.20
C GLU A 303 -20.22 -13.33 -34.01
N VAL A 304 -20.67 -13.70 -32.80
CA VAL A 304 -20.88 -15.11 -32.40
C VAL A 304 -22.36 -15.49 -32.33
N CYS A 305 -23.24 -14.57 -31.92
CA CYS A 305 -24.65 -14.87 -31.66
C CYS A 305 -25.55 -14.49 -32.84
N TRP A 306 -25.57 -15.35 -33.86
CA TRP A 306 -26.41 -15.20 -35.06
C TRP A 306 -27.86 -15.62 -34.81
N GLU A 307 -28.81 -14.91 -35.41
CA GLU A 307 -30.20 -15.35 -35.51
C GLU A 307 -30.28 -16.45 -36.58
N GLN A 308 -30.47 -17.69 -36.14
CA GLN A 308 -30.99 -18.77 -36.99
C GLN A 308 -32.39 -19.12 -36.53
#